data_AF-A0A1U9QWS0-F1
#
_entry.id   AF-A0A1U9QWS0-F1
#
_cell.length_a   1.000
_cell.length_b   1.000
_cell.length_c   1.000
_cell.angle_alpha   90.00
_cell.angle_beta   90.00
_cell.angle_gamma   90.00
#
_symmetry.space_group_name_H-M   'P 1'
#
loop_
_entity.id
_entity.type
_entity.pdbx_description
1 polymer ?
#
loop_
_entity_poly.entity_id
_entity_poly.type
_entity_poly.pdbx_seq_one_letter_code
_entity_poly.pdbx_strand_id
1 'polypeptide(L)' 'MDKKNALRAGAVMAGTTLMMLLMSSPVLAVTRDDGDDPGPGLTIGETLGLYVAAPLVLFAVIAGLVMVLDKSRKPQV' A
#
# COMPACT_ATOMS: atom_id res chain seq x y z
N MET A 1 -1.31 -4.45 53.32
CA MET A 1 -2.03 -4.04 52.09
C MET A 1 -3.51 -4.29 52.29
N ASP A 2 -4.36 -3.30 52.05
CA ASP A 2 -5.80 -3.44 52.19
C ASP A 2 -6.41 -4.30 51.08
N LYS A 3 -7.42 -5.12 51.40
CA LYS A 3 -8.15 -5.96 50.43
C LYS A 3 -8.69 -5.15 49.24
N LYS A 4 -9.03 -3.88 49.47
CA LYS A 4 -9.48 -2.94 48.43
C LYS A 4 -8.38 -2.61 47.42
N ASN A 5 -7.12 -2.50 47.86
CA ASN A 5 -5.99 -2.26 46.96
C ASN A 5 -5.62 -3.51 46.18
N ALA A 6 -5.75 -4.70 46.79
CA ALA A 6 -5.57 -5.96 46.09
C ALA A 6 -6.60 -6.16 44.96
N LEU A 7 -7.88 -5.84 45.20
CA LEU A 7 -8.92 -5.93 44.18
C LEU A 7 -8.69 -4.96 43.01
N ARG A 8 -8.26 -3.72 43.31
CA ARG A 8 -7.95 -2.72 42.28
C ARG A 8 -6.73 -3.11 41.45
N ALA A 9 -5.68 -3.62 42.09
CA ALA A 9 -4.49 -4.13 41.40
C ALA A 9 -4.83 -5.32 40.49
N GLY A 10 -5.67 -6.26 40.97
CA GLY A 10 -6.13 -7.40 40.19
C GLY A 10 -6.98 -6.99 38.98
N ALA A 11 -7.91 -6.05 39.15
CA ALA A 11 -8.73 -5.53 38.06
C ALA A 11 -7.90 -4.81 36.98
N VAL A 12 -6.91 -4.00 37.40
CA VAL A 12 -6.00 -3.33 36.47
C VAL A 12 -5.11 -4.34 35.75
N MET A 13 -4.56 -5.32 36.47
CA MET A 13 -3.74 -6.37 35.85
C MET A 13 -4.55 -7.19 34.84
N ALA A 14 -5.78 -7.60 35.18
CA ALA A 14 -6.65 -8.33 34.26
C ALA A 14 -7.07 -7.50 33.05
N GLY A 15 -7.42 -6.23 33.25
CA GLY A 15 -7.78 -5.32 32.16
C GLY A 15 -6.61 -5.04 31.22
N THR A 16 -5.43 -4.76 31.77
CA THR A 16 -4.21 -4.51 30.97
C THR A 16 -3.72 -5.76 30.28
N THR A 17 -3.70 -6.92 30.95
CA THR A 17 -3.31 -8.19 30.30
C THR A 17 -4.32 -8.57 29.21
N LEU A 18 -5.63 -8.39 29.43
CA LEU A 18 -6.64 -8.58 28.41
C LEU A 18 -6.44 -7.61 27.24
N MET A 19 -6.27 -6.31 27.48
CA MET A 19 -5.99 -5.33 26.42
C MET A 19 -4.70 -5.63 25.67
N MET A 20 -3.64 -6.03 26.37
CA MET A 20 -2.38 -6.46 25.76
C MET A 20 -2.57 -7.73 24.94
N LEU A 21 -3.36 -8.70 25.41
CA LEU A 21 -3.70 -9.91 24.66
C LEU A 21 -4.58 -9.61 23.43
N LEU A 22 -5.50 -8.66 23.51
CA LEU A 22 -6.33 -8.23 22.38
C LEU A 22 -5.54 -7.43 21.35
N MET A 23 -4.57 -6.62 21.78
CA MET A 23 -3.66 -5.87 20.91
C MET A 23 -2.55 -6.74 20.34
N SER A 24 -2.12 -7.77 21.06
CA SER A 24 -1.32 -8.87 20.52
C SER A 24 -2.27 -9.84 19.80
N SER A 25 -2.80 -9.42 18.65
CA SER A 25 -3.57 -10.30 17.79
C SER A 25 -2.86 -11.66 17.69
N PRO A 26 -3.52 -12.77 18.00
CA PRO A 26 -2.88 -14.06 17.90
C PRO A 26 -2.52 -14.25 16.42
N VAL A 27 -1.38 -14.88 16.20
CA VAL A 27 -1.03 -15.62 14.98
C VAL A 27 -2.05 -16.76 14.82
N LEU A 28 -3.31 -16.40 14.60
CA LEU A 28 -4.46 -17.26 14.29
C LEU A 28 -5.00 -16.91 12.89
N ALA A 29 -4.23 -16.13 12.14
CA ALA A 29 -4.34 -15.95 10.70
C ALA A 29 -3.13 -16.60 10.03
N VAL A 30 -3.01 -17.93 10.13
CA VAL A 30 -2.52 -18.70 8.97
C VAL A 30 -3.76 -19.04 8.13
N THR A 31 -4.54 -18.02 7.78
CA THR A 31 -5.36 -18.07 6.58
C THR A 31 -4.36 -17.84 5.46
N ARG A 32 -3.96 -18.90 4.77
CA ARG A 32 -3.17 -18.77 3.55
C ARG A 32 -4.02 -17.91 2.62
N ASP A 33 -3.59 -16.66 2.48
CA ASP A 33 -4.29 -15.62 1.73
C ASP A 33 -3.80 -15.70 0.29
N ASP A 34 -4.66 -15.45 -0.69
CA ASP A 34 -4.24 -15.37 -2.08
C ASP A 34 -3.26 -14.20 -2.33
N GLY A 35 -3.03 -13.36 -1.32
CA GLY A 35 -1.93 -12.39 -1.26
C GLY A 35 -0.54 -12.99 -1.00
N ASP A 36 -0.45 -14.23 -0.50
CA ASP A 36 0.83 -14.94 -0.29
C ASP A 36 1.37 -15.56 -1.59
N ASP A 37 0.51 -15.81 -2.58
CA ASP A 37 0.88 -16.36 -3.89
C ASP A 37 0.73 -15.27 -4.96
N PRO A 38 1.82 -14.55 -5.31
CA PRO A 38 1.75 -13.41 -6.23
C PRO A 38 1.44 -13.81 -7.69
N GLY A 39 1.14 -15.09 -7.94
CA GLY A 39 0.93 -15.62 -9.27
C GLY A 39 2.21 -15.69 -10.10
N PRO A 40 2.13 -16.08 -11.38
CA PRO A 40 3.28 -16.09 -12.26
C PRO A 40 3.81 -14.67 -12.44
N GLY A 41 5.07 -14.46 -12.07
CA GLY A 41 5.75 -13.18 -12.23
C GLY A 41 5.85 -12.75 -13.69
N LEU A 42 5.86 -11.44 -13.91
CA LEU A 42 5.96 -10.87 -15.24
C LEU A 42 7.28 -11.25 -15.92
N THR A 43 7.23 -11.54 -17.22
CA THR A 43 8.45 -11.74 -18.00
C THR A 43 9.24 -10.43 -18.10
N ILE A 44 10.54 -10.54 -18.40
CA ILE A 44 11.41 -9.36 -18.63
C ILE A 44 10.82 -8.48 -19.74
N GLY A 45 10.31 -9.09 -20.81
CA GLY A 45 9.72 -8.37 -21.93
C GLY A 45 8.47 -7.58 -21.52
N GLU A 46 7.57 -8.19 -20.76
CA GLU A 46 6.37 -7.51 -20.25
C GLU A 46 6.74 -6.39 -19.26
N THR A 47 7.73 -6.62 -18.40
CA THR A 47 8.21 -5.61 -17.45
C THR A 47 8.75 -4.39 -18.18
N LEU A 48 9.63 -4.59 -19.16
CA LEU A 48 10.16 -3.50 -19.97
C LEU A 48 9.07 -2.85 -20.84
N GLY A 49 8.15 -3.65 -21.38
CA GLY A 49 7.02 -3.15 -22.16
C GLY A 49 6.12 -2.22 -21.36
N LEU A 50 5.67 -2.65 -20.18
CA LEU A 50 4.73 -1.89 -19.34
C LEU A 50 5.39 -0.74 -18.60
N TYR A 51 6.59 -0.92 -18.06
CA TYR A 51 7.20 0.07 -17.16
C TYR A 51 8.23 0.97 -17.83
N VAL A 52 8.65 0.67 -19.07
CA VAL A 52 9.61 1.50 -19.82
C VAL A 52 9.03 1.97 -21.14
N ALA A 53 8.58 1.04 -21.98
CA ALA A 53 8.08 1.41 -23.31
C ALA A 53 6.76 2.20 -23.24
N ALA A 54 5.78 1.75 -22.45
CA ALA A 54 4.50 2.45 -22.34
C ALA A 54 4.63 3.90 -21.81
N PRO A 55 5.41 4.20 -20.75
CA PRO A 55 5.69 5.58 -20.34
C PRO A 55 6.37 6.42 -21.42
N LEU A 56 7.34 5.86 -22.15
CA LEU A 56 8.03 6.58 -23.23
C LEU A 56 7.10 6.90 -24.40
N VAL A 57 6.26 5.95 -24.80
CA VAL A 57 5.25 6.16 -25.85
C VAL A 57 4.26 7.24 -25.42
N LEU A 58 3.74 7.16 -24.18
CA LEU A 58 2.83 8.16 -23.65
C LEU A 58 3.47 9.56 -23.65
N PHE A 59 4.72 9.67 -23.20
CA PHE A 59 5.47 10.92 -23.24
C PHE A 59 5.62 11.45 -24.67
N ALA A 60 6.02 10.60 -25.62
CA ALA A 60 6.20 10.99 -27.01
C ALA A 60 4.88 11.47 -27.64
N VAL A 61 3.77 10.81 -27.34
CA VAL A 61 2.42 11.23 -27.78
C VAL A 61 2.11 12.61 -27.22
N ILE A 62 2.29 12.84 -25.92
CA ILE A 62 2.02 14.14 -25.28
C ILE A 62 2.91 15.22 -25.90
N ALA A 63 4.21 14.98 -26.01
CA ALA A 63 5.15 15.93 -26.61
C ALA A 63 4.77 16.27 -28.06
N GLY A 64 4.43 15.27 -28.86
CA GLY A 64 3.97 15.47 -30.24
C GLY A 64 2.69 16.29 -30.31
N LEU A 65 1.71 15.99 -29.46
CA LEU A 65 0.46 16.76 -29.36
C LEU A 65 0.73 18.22 -28.97
N VAL A 66 1.61 18.46 -28.00
CA VAL A 66 2.01 19.80 -27.58
C VAL A 66 2.65 20.57 -28.73
N MET A 67 3.58 19.96 -29.47
CA MET A 67 4.24 20.59 -30.61
C MET A 67 3.25 20.96 -31.73
N VAL A 68 2.30 20.06 -32.04
CA VAL A 68 1.27 20.31 -33.06
C VAL A 68 0.33 21.44 -32.62
N LEU A 69 -0.11 21.44 -31.36
CA LEU A 69 -1.01 22.47 -30.83
C LEU A 69 -0.31 23.83 -30.72
N ASP A 70 0.97 23.86 -30.34
CA ASP A 70 1.73 25.10 -30.23
C ASP A 70 1.95 25.78 -31.58
N LYS A 71 2.25 25.00 -32.63
CA LYS A 71 2.32 25.50 -34.01
C LYS A 71 1.01 26.13 -34.51
N SER A 72 -0.12 25.75 -33.90
CA SER A 72 -1.44 26.30 -34.27
C SER A 72 -1.74 27.66 -33.62
N ARG A 73 -0.89 28.15 -32.71
CA ARG A 73 -1.04 29.48 -32.10
C ARG A 73 -0.43 30.56 -33.01
N LYS A 74 -1.26 31.49 -33.47
CA LYS A 74 -0.78 32.70 -34.16
C LYS A 74 -0.04 33.59 -33.15
N PRO A 75 1.12 34.17 -33.50
CA PRO A 75 1.78 35.14 -32.63
C PRO A 75 0.82 36.31 -32.39
N GLN A 76 0.45 36.54 -31.14
CA GLN A 76 -0.29 37.73 -30.74
C GLN A 76 0.75 38.86 -30.70
N VAL A 77 0.90 39.58 -31.83
CA VAL A 77 1.66 40.84 -31.91
C VAL A 77 0.82 42.00 -31.42
#